data_AF-A0A932CTZ5-F1
#
_entry.id   AF-A0A932CTZ5-F1
#
_cell.length_a   1.000
_cell.length_b   1.000
_cell.length_c   1.000
_cell.angle_alpha   90.00
_cell.angle_beta   90.00
_cell.angle_gamma   90.00
#
_symmetry.space_group_name_H-M   'P 1'
#
loop_
_entity.id
_entity.type
_entity.pdbx_description
1 polymer ?
#
loop_
_entity_poly.entity_id
_entity_poly.type
_entity_poly.pdbx_seq_one_letter_code
_entity_poly.pdbx_strand_id
1 'polypeptide(L)'
;MVRRSLGATLVVLATAACGAEEEGGEDSLDRCTDNVDNDHDGLVDCEDPRCSVFPRCSDADAGGDADAGGDVDADGDADADGDADADGDADADGDVDCDEPLEPCEGECVDLDSDPDACGACGFRCVDGDCVDGACACGLPWPDTCRALDAVTCTDLMIDSANCGTCGVPCDGTCVDGECWCDPLWPDTCASMGDRLCTDLSIDAANCGDCGVVCGSHTIGCADGHCVCEADWPDRCRAGDVFYCTDLATDADNCGSCELVCGSHSACVGGDCVCDIGWPNRCEAGNVTYCTDVATDADNCGSCGEACGSNAVCDEGGCACGESWPDRCETGDGFYCTDLSADEEDCGSCREECDPDESCVDGMCMELD
;
A
#
# COMPACT_ATOMS: atom_id res chain seq x y z
N MET A 1 -60.47 -27.87 -14.29
CA MET A 1 -59.97 -28.54 -13.07
C MET A 1 -58.72 -27.80 -12.65
N VAL A 2 -58.83 -26.98 -11.61
CA VAL A 2 -57.77 -26.11 -11.09
C VAL A 2 -56.79 -26.99 -10.31
N ARG A 3 -55.55 -27.14 -10.80
CA ARG A 3 -54.44 -27.69 -10.01
C ARG A 3 -53.70 -26.52 -9.38
N ARG A 4 -53.87 -26.35 -8.07
CA ARG A 4 -53.03 -25.47 -7.24
C ARG A 4 -51.66 -26.14 -7.11
N SER A 5 -50.62 -25.51 -7.66
CA SER A 5 -49.23 -25.82 -7.31
C SER A 5 -48.87 -24.92 -6.13
N LEU A 6 -48.48 -25.52 -5.01
CA LEU A 6 -47.93 -24.81 -3.86
C LEU A 6 -46.49 -24.42 -4.21
N GLY A 7 -46.21 -23.12 -4.28
CA GLY A 7 -44.85 -22.61 -4.34
C GLY A 7 -44.17 -22.86 -3.00
N ALA A 8 -43.12 -23.66 -3.00
CA ALA A 8 -42.18 -23.75 -1.89
C ALA A 8 -41.28 -22.51 -1.95
N THR A 9 -41.44 -21.60 -1.00
CA THR A 9 -40.52 -20.49 -0.79
C THR A 9 -39.23 -21.07 -0.20
N LEU A 10 -38.20 -21.20 -1.05
CA LEU A 10 -36.85 -21.51 -0.63
C LEU A 10 -36.30 -20.28 0.10
N VAL A 11 -36.19 -20.36 1.42
CA VAL A 11 -35.45 -19.38 2.21
C VAL A 11 -33.97 -19.66 1.97
N VAL A 12 -33.34 -18.88 1.10
CA VAL A 12 -31.89 -18.82 0.98
C VAL A 12 -31.40 -18.11 2.23
N LEU A 13 -30.99 -18.89 3.23
CA LEU A 13 -30.12 -18.41 4.30
C LEU A 13 -28.78 -18.09 3.65
N ALA A 14 -28.55 -16.81 3.40
CA ALA A 14 -27.21 -16.31 3.15
C ALA A 14 -26.39 -16.54 4.42
N THR A 15 -25.66 -17.65 4.46
CA THR A 15 -24.49 -17.76 5.32
C THR A 15 -23.52 -16.72 4.80
N ALA A 16 -23.39 -15.61 5.53
CA ALA A 16 -22.23 -14.75 5.41
C ALA A 16 -21.01 -15.63 5.67
N ALA A 17 -20.35 -16.03 4.58
CA ALA A 17 -18.97 -16.45 4.65
C ALA A 17 -18.22 -15.19 5.07
N CYS A 18 -17.79 -15.15 6.33
CA CYS A 18 -16.71 -14.29 6.74
C CYS A 18 -15.56 -14.63 5.80
N GLY A 19 -15.25 -13.72 4.88
CA GLY A 19 -14.02 -13.81 4.13
C GLY A 19 -12.89 -13.85 5.15
N ALA A 20 -11.95 -14.75 4.94
CA ALA A 20 -10.61 -14.56 5.49
C ALA A 20 -10.04 -13.33 4.78
N GLU A 21 -10.36 -12.16 5.32
CA GLU A 21 -9.74 -10.91 4.95
C GLU A 21 -8.43 -10.86 5.74
N GLU A 22 -7.33 -10.64 5.02
CA GLU A 22 -5.98 -10.48 5.56
C GLU A 22 -6.02 -9.62 6.83
N GLU A 23 -5.73 -10.25 7.98
CA GLU A 23 -5.73 -9.63 9.30
C GLU A 23 -4.67 -8.53 9.32
N GLY A 24 -5.10 -7.28 9.11
CA GLY A 24 -4.21 -6.14 9.25
C GLY A 24 -3.90 -5.93 10.73
N GLY A 25 -2.80 -6.49 11.21
CA GLY A 25 -2.33 -6.26 12.58
C GLY A 25 -2.01 -4.79 12.85
N GLU A 26 -2.01 -4.36 14.11
CA GLU A 26 -1.40 -3.08 14.51
C GLU A 26 0.14 -3.17 14.50
N ASP A 27 0.72 -3.40 13.31
CA ASP A 27 2.13 -3.77 13.12
C ASP A 27 2.95 -2.71 12.36
N SER A 28 2.39 -1.52 12.21
CA SER A 28 3.04 -0.39 11.56
C SER A 28 2.81 0.90 12.33
N LEU A 29 3.70 1.87 12.12
CA LEU A 29 3.59 3.19 12.74
C LEU A 29 2.22 3.83 12.52
N ASP A 30 1.77 3.86 11.26
CA ASP A 30 0.58 4.60 10.89
C ASP A 30 -0.67 3.98 11.52
N ARG A 31 -0.73 2.64 11.57
CA ARG A 31 -1.81 1.88 12.21
C ARG A 31 -1.83 2.01 13.74
N CYS A 32 -0.67 2.23 14.36
CA CYS A 32 -0.55 2.47 15.80
C CYS A 32 -0.79 3.93 16.21
N THR A 33 -1.31 4.78 15.32
CA THR A 33 -1.57 6.21 15.61
C THR A 33 -2.87 6.74 14.99
N ASP A 34 -3.69 5.86 14.40
CA ASP A 34 -4.87 6.26 13.62
C ASP A 34 -6.18 6.23 14.44
N ASN A 35 -6.12 5.83 15.73
CA ASN A 35 -7.27 5.65 16.63
C ASN A 35 -8.28 4.62 16.14
N VAL A 36 -7.86 3.65 15.33
CA VAL A 36 -8.71 2.57 14.83
C VAL A 36 -8.14 1.24 15.28
N ASP A 37 -8.94 0.46 16.02
CA ASP A 37 -8.65 -0.95 16.35
C ASP A 37 -8.56 -1.78 15.06
N ASN A 38 -7.35 -1.87 14.54
CA ASN A 38 -7.06 -2.29 13.17
C ASN A 38 -7.13 -3.82 13.02
N ASP A 39 -6.98 -4.56 14.12
CA ASP A 39 -7.13 -6.01 14.21
C ASP A 39 -8.37 -6.49 15.00
N HIS A 40 -9.20 -5.54 15.44
CA HIS A 40 -10.49 -5.73 16.10
C HIS A 40 -10.42 -6.53 17.42
N ASP A 41 -9.31 -6.44 18.16
CA ASP A 41 -9.14 -7.13 19.43
C ASP A 41 -9.69 -6.36 20.65
N GLY A 42 -10.12 -5.12 20.42
CA GLY A 42 -10.71 -4.21 21.39
C GLY A 42 -9.73 -3.23 22.03
N LEU A 43 -8.47 -3.22 21.58
CA LEU A 43 -7.42 -2.29 21.99
C LEU A 43 -7.07 -1.40 20.78
N VAL A 44 -6.72 -0.13 21.04
CA VAL A 44 -6.47 0.85 19.98
C VAL A 44 -5.08 1.45 20.19
N ASP A 45 -4.28 1.52 19.13
CA ASP A 45 -2.98 2.20 19.10
C ASP A 45 -2.04 1.74 20.24
N CYS A 46 -1.57 2.66 21.08
CA CYS A 46 -0.65 2.35 22.18
C CYS A 46 -1.29 1.58 23.34
N GLU A 47 -2.63 1.39 23.33
CA GLU A 47 -3.29 0.44 24.23
C GLU A 47 -3.15 -1.01 23.71
N ASP A 48 -2.79 -1.21 22.43
CA ASP A 48 -2.50 -2.51 21.82
C ASP A 48 -1.04 -2.96 22.10
N PRO A 49 -0.83 -4.16 22.68
CA PRO A 49 0.48 -4.74 22.93
C PRO A 49 1.38 -4.88 21.69
N ARG A 50 0.82 -4.99 20.48
CA ARG A 50 1.54 -5.11 19.21
C ARG A 50 2.20 -3.79 18.81
N CYS A 51 1.66 -2.66 19.26
CA CYS A 51 2.25 -1.34 19.06
C CYS A 51 3.43 -1.03 19.99
N SER A 52 3.66 -1.85 21.03
CA SER A 52 4.75 -1.66 22.00
C SER A 52 6.17 -1.75 21.40
N VAL A 53 6.30 -2.30 20.19
CA VAL A 53 7.58 -2.33 19.45
C VAL A 53 7.96 -0.96 18.88
N PHE A 54 7.02 -0.02 18.82
CA PHE A 54 7.24 1.30 18.27
C PHE A 54 7.58 2.32 19.38
N PRO A 55 8.62 3.16 19.18
CA PRO A 55 9.10 4.10 20.19
C PRO A 55 8.04 5.06 20.76
N ARG A 56 6.98 5.36 19.99
CA ARG A 56 5.86 6.22 20.41
C ARG A 56 4.96 5.63 21.50
N CYS A 57 4.92 4.30 21.61
CA CYS A 57 4.08 3.62 22.61
C CYS A 57 4.90 3.03 23.78
N SER A 58 6.22 3.21 23.77
CA SER A 58 7.13 2.70 24.80
C SER A 58 7.41 3.69 25.94
N ASP A 59 6.86 4.91 25.89
CA ASP A 59 7.00 5.93 26.95
C ASP A 59 5.75 5.97 27.86
N ALA A 60 5.32 4.79 28.33
CA ALA A 60 4.28 4.66 29.34
C ALA A 60 4.91 4.38 30.71
N ASP A 61 5.24 5.43 31.45
CA ASP A 61 5.37 5.36 32.91
C ASP A 61 4.90 6.68 33.55
N ALA A 62 3.61 6.76 33.89
CA ALA A 62 3.14 7.35 35.15
C ALA A 62 1.61 7.20 35.29
N GLY A 63 1.18 6.16 36.01
CA GLY A 63 -0.24 5.99 36.35
C GLY A 63 -0.49 4.80 37.26
N GLY A 64 0.19 4.75 38.40
CA GLY A 64 0.04 3.65 39.36
C GLY A 64 0.23 4.09 40.80
N ASP A 65 -0.79 4.74 41.38
CA ASP A 65 -0.92 4.89 42.83
C ASP A 65 -1.12 3.51 43.47
N ALA A 66 -0.14 3.09 44.27
CA ALA A 66 -0.27 1.97 45.19
C ALA A 66 0.22 2.39 46.58
N ASP A 67 -0.73 2.80 47.42
CA ASP A 67 -0.58 2.87 48.86
C ASP A 67 -0.10 1.51 49.42
N ALA A 68 1.16 1.47 49.87
CA ALA A 68 1.66 0.42 50.74
C ALA A 68 2.60 1.03 51.79
N GLY A 69 2.09 1.11 53.02
CA GLY A 69 2.85 1.61 54.17
C GLY A 69 4.01 0.72 54.59
N GLY A 70 4.96 1.33 55.30
CA GLY A 70 6.05 0.66 55.99
C GLY A 70 6.91 1.68 56.73
N ASP A 71 6.77 1.68 58.06
CA ASP A 71 7.34 2.66 58.99
C ASP A 71 8.88 2.64 59.12
N VAL A 72 9.36 3.76 59.70
CA VAL A 72 10.60 4.04 60.45
C VAL A 72 11.86 4.40 59.64
N ASP A 73 12.24 5.68 59.71
CA ASP A 73 13.38 6.08 60.54
C ASP A 73 13.21 7.53 61.02
N ALA A 74 13.41 7.70 62.32
CA ALA A 74 13.46 8.97 63.00
C ALA A 74 14.90 9.48 62.96
N ASP A 75 15.11 10.63 62.33
CA ASP A 75 16.12 11.66 62.61
C ASP A 75 15.61 12.87 61.79
N GLY A 76 14.95 13.88 62.35
CA GLY A 76 15.48 14.72 63.41
C GLY A 76 16.39 15.78 62.79
N ASP A 77 15.83 16.74 62.05
CA ASP A 77 16.28 18.12 62.09
C ASP A 77 15.13 19.05 61.68
N ALA A 78 14.85 19.97 62.59
CA ALA A 78 13.92 21.04 62.41
C ALA A 78 14.67 22.20 61.76
N ASP A 79 14.22 22.63 60.59
CA ASP A 79 14.38 24.02 60.17
C ASP A 79 12.99 24.53 59.81
N ALA A 80 12.46 25.29 60.76
CA ALA A 80 11.41 26.25 60.49
C ALA A 80 12.09 27.46 59.87
N ASP A 81 11.76 27.77 58.62
CA ASP A 81 11.65 29.15 58.15
C ASP A 81 10.50 29.18 57.14
N GLY A 82 9.52 30.03 57.47
CA GLY A 82 8.52 30.44 56.52
C GLY A 82 8.99 31.75 55.94
N ASP A 83 9.23 31.75 54.63
CA ASP A 83 9.26 32.87 53.71
C ASP A 83 8.72 32.25 52.40
N ALA A 84 7.58 32.63 51.81
CA ALA A 84 7.26 33.92 51.21
C ALA A 84 8.36 34.40 50.25
N ASP A 85 8.82 33.53 49.35
CA ASP A 85 9.68 33.93 48.25
C ASP A 85 8.83 34.24 47.01
N ALA A 86 8.88 35.51 46.65
CA ALA A 86 8.24 36.16 45.51
C ALA A 86 9.31 36.58 44.49
N ASP A 87 10.36 35.77 44.34
CA ASP A 87 11.44 36.00 43.38
C ASP A 87 11.71 34.68 42.65
N GLY A 88 11.70 34.72 41.31
CA GLY A 88 11.97 33.56 40.46
C GLY A 88 13.39 33.03 40.63
N ASP A 89 13.56 32.15 41.60
CA ASP A 89 14.73 31.31 41.77
C ASP A 89 14.47 29.96 41.07
N ALA A 90 15.35 29.59 40.15
CA ALA A 90 15.35 28.25 39.56
C ALA A 90 15.65 27.23 40.67
N ASP A 91 14.72 26.31 40.88
CA ASP A 91 14.84 25.23 41.85
C ASP A 91 15.99 24.27 41.51
N ALA A 92 16.44 23.52 42.52
CA ALA A 92 17.66 22.70 42.49
C ALA A 92 17.59 21.48 41.55
N ASP A 93 16.45 21.23 40.91
CA ASP A 93 16.17 20.24 39.88
C ASP A 93 16.22 20.81 38.44
N GLY A 94 16.27 22.13 38.28
CA GLY A 94 16.49 22.79 36.99
C GLY A 94 15.21 23.03 36.18
N ASP A 95 14.05 22.83 36.78
CA ASP A 95 12.76 23.17 36.19
C ASP A 95 12.41 24.64 36.52
N VAL A 96 11.62 25.27 35.63
CA VAL A 96 11.15 26.65 35.82
C VAL A 96 9.77 26.60 36.44
N ASP A 97 9.66 27.09 37.68
CA ASP A 97 8.38 27.22 38.39
C ASP A 97 7.63 28.47 37.92
N CYS A 98 6.50 28.24 37.27
CA CYS A 98 5.61 29.29 36.81
C CYS A 98 4.43 29.44 37.76
N ASP A 99 4.21 30.67 38.24
CA ASP A 99 2.98 31.02 38.94
C ASP A 99 1.79 30.99 37.97
N GLU A 100 0.67 30.40 38.39
CA GLU A 100 -0.57 30.40 37.60
C GLU A 100 -0.97 31.84 37.21
N PRO A 101 -1.32 32.11 35.94
CA PRO A 101 -1.69 31.16 34.88
C PRO A 101 -0.57 30.85 33.86
N LEU A 102 0.70 31.11 34.17
CA LEU A 102 1.80 30.90 33.22
C LEU A 102 2.25 29.44 33.18
N GLU A 103 2.65 28.98 32.00
CA GLU A 103 3.13 27.61 31.76
C GLU A 103 4.62 27.62 31.36
N PRO A 104 5.41 26.63 31.79
CA PRO A 104 6.82 26.55 31.44
C PRO A 104 7.02 26.03 30.01
N CYS A 105 7.62 26.85 29.15
CA CYS A 105 7.98 26.51 27.78
C CYS A 105 9.47 26.77 27.53
N GLU A 106 10.23 25.72 27.22
CA GLU A 106 11.69 25.79 26.96
C GLU A 106 12.51 26.57 28.02
N GLY A 107 12.02 26.58 29.28
CA GLY A 107 12.67 27.29 30.39
C GLY A 107 12.26 28.76 30.54
N GLU A 108 11.17 29.19 29.92
CA GLU A 108 10.54 30.50 30.14
C GLU A 108 9.05 30.31 30.50
N CYS A 109 8.53 31.13 31.42
CA CYS A 109 7.11 31.14 31.76
C CYS A 109 6.34 31.98 30.74
N VAL A 110 5.44 31.36 30.00
CA VAL A 110 4.62 31.99 28.95
C VAL A 110 3.14 31.85 29.25
N ASP A 111 2.35 32.84 28.86
CA ASP A 111 0.90 32.80 29.00
C ASP A 111 0.29 32.14 27.76
N LEU A 112 -0.13 30.87 27.86
CA LEU A 112 -0.68 30.17 26.70
C LEU A 112 -1.98 30.80 26.17
N ASP A 113 -2.68 31.61 26.97
CA ASP A 113 -3.94 32.23 26.54
C ASP A 113 -3.75 33.51 25.72
N SER A 114 -2.56 34.14 25.79
CA SER A 114 -2.32 35.46 25.21
C SER A 114 -0.98 35.63 24.50
N ASP A 115 -0.02 34.71 24.70
CA ASP A 115 1.28 34.75 24.05
C ASP A 115 1.17 34.26 22.58
N PRO A 116 1.44 35.11 21.58
CA PRO A 116 1.38 34.73 20.18
C PRO A 116 2.47 33.73 19.77
N ASP A 117 3.56 33.54 20.52
CA ASP A 117 4.60 32.56 20.20
C ASP A 117 4.40 31.21 20.93
N ALA A 118 3.41 31.12 21.84
CA ALA A 118 3.06 29.91 22.60
C ALA A 118 1.54 29.78 22.83
N CYS A 119 0.73 30.03 21.80
CA CYS A 119 -0.72 30.11 21.94
C CYS A 119 -1.37 28.72 22.08
N GLY A 120 -1.91 28.43 23.27
CA GLY A 120 -2.54 27.16 23.62
C GLY A 120 -1.58 26.00 23.89
N ALA A 121 -0.34 26.08 23.42
CA ALA A 121 0.73 25.13 23.69
C ALA A 121 2.12 25.75 23.44
N CYS A 122 3.14 25.22 24.14
CA CYS A 122 4.54 25.63 23.93
C CYS A 122 4.97 25.47 22.46
N GLY A 123 5.61 26.51 21.93
CA GLY A 123 6.11 26.55 20.56
C GLY A 123 5.04 26.64 19.47
N PHE A 124 3.77 26.81 19.84
CA PHE A 124 2.67 26.96 18.89
C PHE A 124 2.42 28.45 18.59
N ARG A 125 2.92 28.91 17.45
CA ARG A 125 2.94 30.35 17.12
C ARG A 125 1.78 30.81 16.23
N CYS A 126 1.16 31.92 16.57
CA CYS A 126 0.33 32.74 15.68
C CYS A 126 1.22 33.68 14.85
N VAL A 127 1.50 33.37 13.58
CA VAL A 127 2.46 34.14 12.75
C VAL A 127 1.88 35.50 12.35
N ASP A 128 0.61 35.51 11.92
CA ASP A 128 -0.08 36.69 11.37
C ASP A 128 -1.40 36.99 12.12
N GLY A 129 -1.57 36.44 13.33
CA GLY A 129 -2.78 36.56 14.15
C GLY A 129 -2.47 36.81 15.62
N ASP A 130 -3.51 37.09 16.40
CA ASP A 130 -3.41 37.31 17.84
C ASP A 130 -3.76 36.03 18.60
N CYS A 131 -3.12 35.76 19.74
CA CYS A 131 -3.57 34.72 20.65
C CYS A 131 -4.75 35.24 21.48
N VAL A 132 -5.89 34.57 21.39
CA VAL A 132 -7.11 34.94 22.12
C VAL A 132 -7.70 33.69 22.77
N ASP A 133 -7.69 33.66 24.10
CA ASP A 133 -8.22 32.56 24.91
C ASP A 133 -7.61 31.20 24.49
N GLY A 134 -6.29 31.19 24.27
CA GLY A 134 -5.53 29.97 23.95
C GLY A 134 -5.64 29.51 22.51
N ALA A 135 -6.23 30.32 21.62
CA ALA A 135 -6.34 30.02 20.20
C ALA A 135 -5.91 31.20 19.33
N CYS A 136 -5.18 30.91 18.25
CA CYS A 136 -4.85 31.92 17.25
C CYS A 136 -6.12 32.42 16.56
N ALA A 137 -6.36 33.72 16.64
CA ALA A 137 -7.48 34.40 16.02
C ALA A 137 -6.98 35.30 14.88
N CYS A 138 -7.65 35.21 13.74
CA CYS A 138 -7.33 35.98 12.55
C CYS A 138 -8.31 37.15 12.36
N GLY A 139 -7.80 38.26 11.84
CA GLY A 139 -8.54 39.51 11.63
C GLY A 139 -8.60 39.92 10.16
N LEU A 140 -9.43 40.91 9.84
CA LEU A 140 -9.50 41.42 8.47
C LEU A 140 -8.18 42.10 8.05
N PRO A 141 -7.71 41.90 6.80
CA PRO A 141 -8.43 41.29 5.66
C PRO A 141 -8.24 39.77 5.49
N TRP A 142 -7.60 39.07 6.43
CA TRP A 142 -7.25 37.64 6.32
C TRP A 142 -7.96 36.86 7.43
N PRO A 143 -9.27 36.57 7.31
CA PRO A 143 -10.10 36.08 8.40
C PRO A 143 -9.90 34.60 8.78
N ASP A 144 -9.24 33.81 7.93
CA ASP A 144 -9.20 32.36 8.06
C ASP A 144 -7.86 31.89 8.65
N THR A 145 -7.93 30.92 9.56
CA THR A 145 -6.77 30.30 10.20
C THR A 145 -6.29 29.08 9.40
N CYS A 146 -5.01 29.06 9.07
CA CYS A 146 -4.35 27.91 8.47
C CYS A 146 -3.31 27.32 9.40
N ARG A 147 -3.56 26.08 9.84
CA ARG A 147 -2.71 25.37 10.79
C ARG A 147 -1.60 24.61 10.07
N ALA A 148 -0.36 24.90 10.44
CA ALA A 148 0.81 24.07 10.20
C ALA A 148 1.14 23.25 11.47
N LEU A 149 2.21 22.45 11.44
CA LEU A 149 2.61 21.58 12.55
C LEU A 149 2.86 22.38 13.85
N ASP A 150 3.50 23.54 13.75
CA ASP A 150 3.98 24.37 14.86
C ASP A 150 3.50 25.83 14.80
N ALA A 151 2.57 26.15 13.88
CA ALA A 151 2.12 27.52 13.68
C ALA A 151 0.70 27.63 13.11
N VAL A 152 0.08 28.79 13.29
CA VAL A 152 -1.11 29.23 12.57
C VAL A 152 -0.77 30.49 11.78
N THR A 153 -1.09 30.47 10.49
CA THR A 153 -1.03 31.64 9.61
C THR A 153 -2.44 32.12 9.30
N CYS A 154 -2.57 33.41 8.98
CA CYS A 154 -3.85 33.98 8.57
C CYS A 154 -3.88 34.15 7.05
N THR A 155 -4.99 33.76 6.43
CA THR A 155 -5.25 33.94 5.00
C THR A 155 -6.72 34.32 4.77
N ASP A 156 -7.09 34.57 3.53
CA ASP A 156 -8.46 34.73 3.08
C ASP A 156 -8.69 33.67 2.03
N LEU A 157 -9.33 32.57 2.44
CA LEU A 157 -9.57 31.42 1.57
C LEU A 157 -10.43 31.81 0.36
N MET A 158 -11.08 32.98 0.36
CA MET A 158 -11.95 33.41 -0.73
C MET A 158 -11.20 34.07 -1.89
N ILE A 159 -9.98 34.58 -1.65
CA ILE A 159 -9.24 35.38 -2.62
C ILE A 159 -7.73 35.07 -2.67
N ASP A 160 -7.17 34.41 -1.66
CA ASP A 160 -5.76 34.02 -1.65
C ASP A 160 -5.54 32.82 -2.57
N SER A 161 -4.82 33.04 -3.67
CA SER A 161 -4.48 31.99 -4.62
C SER A 161 -3.57 30.92 -4.03
N ALA A 162 -2.87 31.14 -2.91
CA ALA A 162 -2.06 30.12 -2.26
C ALA A 162 -2.87 29.19 -1.34
N ASN A 163 -4.08 29.59 -0.95
CA ASN A 163 -4.93 28.89 0.01
C ASN A 163 -6.40 28.88 -0.44
N CYS A 164 -6.66 28.67 -1.73
CA CYS A 164 -7.98 28.93 -2.29
C CYS A 164 -9.01 27.89 -1.83
N GLY A 165 -9.99 28.33 -1.04
CA GLY A 165 -11.05 27.50 -0.45
C GLY A 165 -10.60 26.60 0.70
N THR A 166 -9.31 26.26 0.78
CA THR A 166 -8.73 25.50 1.89
C THR A 166 -7.24 25.79 2.02
N CYS A 167 -6.72 25.69 3.23
CA CYS A 167 -5.32 25.91 3.56
C CYS A 167 -4.38 24.99 2.78
N GLY A 168 -3.29 25.55 2.29
CA GLY A 168 -2.24 24.81 1.58
C GLY A 168 -2.64 24.28 0.21
N VAL A 169 -3.81 24.68 -0.33
CA VAL A 169 -4.25 24.32 -1.68
C VAL A 169 -4.12 25.53 -2.59
N PRO A 170 -3.00 25.66 -3.31
CA PRO A 170 -2.82 26.75 -4.26
C PRO A 170 -3.67 26.53 -5.51
N CYS A 171 -3.96 27.63 -6.19
CA CYS A 171 -4.71 27.72 -7.43
C CYS A 171 -3.81 28.39 -8.48
N ASP A 172 -3.60 27.72 -9.62
CA ASP A 172 -2.87 28.27 -10.77
C ASP A 172 -3.68 29.34 -11.53
N GLY A 173 -4.98 29.47 -11.19
CA GLY A 173 -5.88 30.51 -11.67
C GLY A 173 -6.09 31.66 -10.67
N THR A 174 -7.25 32.31 -10.76
CA THR A 174 -7.67 33.33 -9.78
C THR A 174 -8.56 32.69 -8.74
N CYS A 175 -8.29 32.93 -7.46
CA CYS A 175 -9.22 32.53 -6.40
C CYS A 175 -10.40 33.52 -6.35
N VAL A 176 -11.61 33.02 -6.54
CA VAL A 176 -12.84 33.83 -6.45
C VAL A 176 -13.87 33.05 -5.66
N ASP A 177 -14.30 33.63 -4.54
CA ASP A 177 -15.27 33.03 -3.62
C ASP A 177 -14.86 31.63 -3.14
N GLY A 178 -13.55 31.41 -2.99
CA GLY A 178 -12.96 30.15 -2.53
C GLY A 178 -12.88 29.06 -3.59
N GLU A 179 -13.18 29.40 -4.84
CA GLU A 179 -13.07 28.50 -5.98
C GLU A 179 -11.96 28.95 -6.92
N CYS A 180 -11.25 27.99 -7.52
CA CYS A 180 -10.18 28.27 -8.47
C CYS A 180 -10.77 28.55 -9.85
N TRP A 181 -10.79 29.82 -10.26
CA TRP A 181 -11.26 30.23 -11.57
C TRP A 181 -10.13 30.24 -12.59
N CYS A 182 -10.29 29.40 -13.61
CA CYS A 182 -9.33 29.30 -14.69
C CYS A 182 -9.59 30.28 -15.84
N ASP A 183 -8.52 30.61 -16.59
CA ASP A 183 -8.62 31.39 -17.82
C ASP A 183 -9.45 30.60 -18.86
N PRO A 184 -10.29 31.25 -19.67
CA PRO A 184 -11.06 30.55 -20.70
C PRO A 184 -10.24 29.78 -21.74
N LEU A 185 -8.94 30.07 -21.87
CA LEU A 185 -8.01 29.28 -22.71
C LEU A 185 -7.55 27.97 -22.05
N TRP A 186 -7.77 27.80 -20.74
CA TRP A 186 -7.40 26.64 -19.92
C TRP A 186 -8.57 26.32 -18.97
N PRO A 187 -9.75 25.98 -19.50
CA PRO A 187 -11.01 26.06 -18.76
C PRO A 187 -11.20 24.99 -17.68
N ASP A 188 -10.39 23.94 -17.68
CA ASP A 188 -10.55 22.77 -16.83
C ASP A 188 -9.65 22.88 -15.60
N THR A 189 -10.15 22.42 -14.45
CA THR A 189 -9.41 22.43 -13.19
C THR A 189 -9.06 21.01 -12.79
N CYS A 190 -7.77 20.75 -12.61
CA CYS A 190 -7.24 19.47 -12.16
C CYS A 190 -6.68 19.55 -10.75
N ALA A 191 -7.05 18.59 -9.92
CA ALA A 191 -6.40 18.39 -8.63
C ALA A 191 -5.12 17.56 -8.83
N SER A 192 -3.96 18.14 -8.53
CA SER A 192 -2.66 17.46 -8.66
C SER A 192 -1.85 17.66 -7.39
N MET A 193 -1.66 16.60 -6.61
CA MET A 193 -0.81 16.59 -5.40
C MET A 193 -1.16 17.70 -4.37
N GLY A 194 -2.44 18.08 -4.28
CA GLY A 194 -2.90 19.15 -3.39
C GLY A 194 -3.07 20.51 -4.07
N ASP A 195 -2.60 20.69 -5.31
CA ASP A 195 -2.76 21.93 -6.07
C ASP A 195 -3.98 21.87 -7.00
N ARG A 196 -4.56 23.03 -7.31
CA ARG A 196 -5.57 23.20 -8.38
C ARG A 196 -4.92 23.81 -9.61
N LEU A 197 -4.61 22.95 -10.57
CA LEU A 197 -4.01 23.30 -11.86
C LEU A 197 -5.09 23.66 -12.87
N CYS A 198 -4.91 24.76 -13.59
CA CYS A 198 -5.73 25.10 -14.75
C CYS A 198 -5.12 24.49 -16.00
N THR A 199 -5.89 23.72 -16.76
CA THR A 199 -5.47 23.09 -18.01
C THR A 199 -6.60 23.10 -19.03
N ASP A 200 -6.28 22.73 -20.27
CA ASP A 200 -7.27 22.47 -21.31
C ASP A 200 -7.18 20.98 -21.63
N LEU A 201 -8.13 20.20 -21.10
CA LEU A 201 -8.14 18.76 -21.29
C LEU A 201 -8.29 18.38 -22.77
N SER A 202 -8.70 19.32 -23.63
CA SER A 202 -8.88 19.05 -25.06
C SER A 202 -7.57 19.06 -25.86
N ILE A 203 -6.51 19.69 -25.35
CA ILE A 203 -5.24 19.89 -26.08
C ILE A 203 -3.98 19.72 -25.23
N ASP A 204 -4.07 19.68 -23.90
CA ASP A 204 -2.92 19.43 -23.03
C ASP A 204 -2.53 17.95 -23.05
N ALA A 205 -1.33 17.65 -23.53
CA ALA A 205 -0.80 16.30 -23.61
C ALA A 205 -0.48 15.68 -22.23
N ALA A 206 -0.40 16.47 -21.16
CA ALA A 206 -0.19 15.97 -19.79
C ALA A 206 -1.50 15.73 -19.02
N ASN A 207 -2.63 16.20 -19.55
CA ASN A 207 -3.96 16.08 -18.93
C ASN A 207 -5.02 15.82 -20.03
N CYS A 208 -4.74 14.90 -20.96
CA CYS A 208 -5.56 14.76 -22.15
C CYS A 208 -6.85 13.99 -21.88
N GLY A 209 -7.98 14.72 -21.88
CA GLY A 209 -9.32 14.20 -21.65
C GLY A 209 -9.68 13.98 -20.18
N ASP A 210 -8.69 13.84 -19.30
CA ASP A 210 -8.84 13.77 -17.85
C ASP A 210 -7.54 14.19 -17.15
N CYS A 211 -7.62 14.53 -15.88
CA CYS A 211 -6.50 15.03 -15.10
C CYS A 211 -5.42 13.96 -14.90
N GLY A 212 -4.16 14.33 -15.10
CA GLY A 212 -3.02 13.43 -15.00
C GLY A 212 -2.91 12.42 -16.15
N VAL A 213 -3.81 12.45 -17.13
CA VAL A 213 -3.76 11.55 -18.28
C VAL A 213 -2.74 12.05 -19.30
N VAL A 214 -1.69 11.27 -19.51
CA VAL A 214 -0.55 11.64 -20.35
C VAL A 214 -0.60 10.93 -21.70
N CYS A 215 -0.34 11.68 -22.78
CA CYS A 215 -0.06 11.10 -24.09
C CYS A 215 1.41 10.65 -24.17
N GLY A 216 1.61 9.34 -24.13
CA GLY A 216 2.89 8.64 -24.16
C GLY A 216 3.39 8.31 -25.58
N SER A 217 4.00 7.13 -25.73
CA SER A 217 4.68 6.73 -26.97
C SER A 217 3.74 6.63 -28.18
N HIS A 218 4.29 6.95 -29.35
CA HIS A 218 3.60 6.92 -30.65
C HIS A 218 2.35 7.79 -30.75
N THR A 219 2.30 8.86 -29.94
CA THR A 219 1.27 9.89 -30.00
C THR A 219 1.83 11.17 -30.62
N ILE A 220 0.98 11.91 -31.34
CA ILE A 220 1.30 13.22 -31.93
C ILE A 220 0.97 14.35 -30.93
N GLY A 221 0.06 14.10 -29.99
CA GLY A 221 -0.39 15.05 -28.98
C GLY A 221 -1.84 14.79 -28.56
N CYS A 222 -2.44 15.74 -27.87
CA CYS A 222 -3.85 15.72 -27.49
C CYS A 222 -4.69 16.55 -28.49
N ALA A 223 -5.81 16.00 -28.93
CA ALA A 223 -6.81 16.75 -29.69
C ALA A 223 -8.21 16.27 -29.33
N ASP A 224 -9.13 17.22 -29.10
CA ASP A 224 -10.51 16.95 -28.70
C ASP A 224 -10.60 16.02 -27.47
N GLY A 225 -9.63 16.10 -26.55
CA GLY A 225 -9.58 15.30 -25.33
C GLY A 225 -9.09 13.87 -25.53
N HIS A 226 -8.40 13.60 -26.64
CA HIS A 226 -7.89 12.28 -26.96
C HIS A 226 -6.45 12.35 -27.44
N CYS A 227 -5.62 11.44 -26.94
CA CYS A 227 -4.28 11.24 -27.50
C CYS A 227 -4.41 10.72 -28.93
N VAL A 228 -3.84 11.47 -29.86
CA VAL A 228 -3.88 11.20 -31.30
C VAL A 228 -2.66 10.36 -31.67
N CYS A 229 -2.89 9.24 -32.34
CA CYS A 229 -1.82 8.34 -32.74
C CYS A 229 -1.07 8.78 -34.00
N GLU A 230 0.20 8.38 -34.08
CA GLU A 230 0.96 8.37 -35.33
C GLU A 230 0.35 7.39 -36.34
N ALA A 231 0.52 7.67 -37.64
CA ALA A 231 -0.13 6.86 -38.68
C ALA A 231 0.35 5.41 -38.75
N ASP A 232 1.59 5.15 -38.31
CA ASP A 232 2.20 3.81 -38.30
C ASP A 232 1.78 2.99 -37.07
N TRP A 233 1.10 3.60 -36.08
CA TRP A 233 0.71 2.99 -34.81
C TRP A 233 -0.76 3.33 -34.52
N PRO A 234 -1.71 2.80 -35.31
CA PRO A 234 -3.07 3.34 -35.38
C PRO A 234 -3.93 3.06 -34.14
N ASP A 235 -3.53 2.12 -33.30
CA ASP A 235 -4.36 1.60 -32.23
C ASP A 235 -3.99 2.21 -30.88
N ARG A 236 -4.99 2.77 -30.20
CA ARG A 236 -4.80 3.46 -28.92
C ARG A 236 -4.98 2.50 -27.75
N CYS A 237 -3.97 2.45 -26.90
CA CYS A 237 -3.91 1.66 -25.67
C CYS A 237 -3.68 2.55 -24.45
N ARG A 238 -3.91 1.98 -23.26
CA ARG A 238 -3.77 2.69 -21.99
C ARG A 238 -3.11 1.77 -20.96
N ALA A 239 -2.08 2.27 -20.29
CA ALA A 239 -1.43 1.65 -19.15
C ALA A 239 -1.44 2.65 -17.98
N GLY A 240 -2.28 2.38 -16.97
CA GLY A 240 -2.56 3.37 -15.91
C GLY A 240 -3.11 4.67 -16.50
N ASP A 241 -2.52 5.82 -16.17
CA ASP A 241 -2.91 7.13 -16.70
C ASP A 241 -2.11 7.55 -17.95
N VAL A 242 -1.39 6.63 -18.57
CA VAL A 242 -0.67 6.90 -19.82
C VAL A 242 -1.39 6.25 -20.98
N PHE A 243 -1.82 7.07 -21.95
CA PHE A 243 -2.22 6.58 -23.26
C PHE A 243 -0.98 6.41 -24.14
N TYR A 244 -0.90 5.31 -24.86
CA TYR A 244 0.11 5.11 -25.90
C TYR A 244 -0.57 4.54 -27.13
N CYS A 245 0.13 4.59 -28.27
CA CYS A 245 -0.36 3.93 -29.47
C CYS A 245 0.58 2.80 -29.88
N THR A 246 0.01 1.78 -30.50
CA THR A 246 0.70 0.62 -31.02
C THR A 246 0.04 0.16 -32.33
N ASP A 247 0.60 -0.85 -32.98
CA ASP A 247 -0.03 -1.57 -34.08
C ASP A 247 -0.46 -2.94 -33.58
N LEU A 248 -1.75 -3.10 -33.25
CA LEU A 248 -2.26 -4.36 -32.73
C LEU A 248 -2.11 -5.49 -33.75
N ALA A 249 -1.85 -5.19 -35.03
CA ALA A 249 -1.66 -6.22 -36.04
C ALA A 249 -0.26 -6.85 -36.04
N THR A 250 0.74 -6.17 -35.48
CA THR A 250 2.15 -6.57 -35.61
C THR A 250 2.99 -6.45 -34.33
N ASP A 251 2.53 -5.69 -33.33
CA ASP A 251 3.22 -5.58 -32.06
C ASP A 251 3.02 -6.84 -31.22
N ALA A 252 4.14 -7.49 -30.87
CA ALA A 252 4.13 -8.70 -30.06
C ALA A 252 3.69 -8.43 -28.61
N ASP A 253 3.82 -7.21 -28.08
CA ASP A 253 3.42 -6.90 -26.71
C ASP A 253 1.95 -6.42 -26.60
N ASN A 254 1.28 -6.22 -27.73
CA ASN A 254 -0.10 -5.72 -27.82
C ASN A 254 -0.86 -6.39 -28.99
N CYS A 255 -0.71 -7.69 -29.20
CA CYS A 255 -1.24 -8.33 -30.38
C CYS A 255 -2.77 -8.49 -30.31
N GLY A 256 -3.53 -7.89 -31.22
CA GLY A 256 -5.00 -7.99 -31.29
C GLY A 256 -5.76 -7.20 -30.21
N SER A 257 -5.15 -7.00 -29.05
CA SER A 257 -5.62 -6.10 -27.98
C SER A 257 -4.45 -5.57 -27.17
N CYS A 258 -4.66 -4.42 -26.53
CA CYS A 258 -3.69 -3.83 -25.61
C CYS A 258 -3.27 -4.83 -24.54
N GLU A 259 -1.97 -4.85 -24.26
CA GLU A 259 -1.33 -5.73 -23.27
C GLU A 259 -1.44 -7.24 -23.57
N LEU A 260 -1.99 -7.68 -24.71
CA LEU A 260 -1.93 -9.10 -25.10
C LEU A 260 -0.56 -9.41 -25.69
N VAL A 261 0.25 -10.17 -24.96
CA VAL A 261 1.62 -10.48 -25.33
C VAL A 261 1.69 -11.81 -26.08
N CYS A 262 2.34 -11.84 -27.24
CA CYS A 262 2.84 -13.04 -27.88
C CYS A 262 4.17 -13.43 -27.21
N GLY A 263 4.08 -14.34 -26.24
CA GLY A 263 5.19 -14.92 -25.51
C GLY A 263 5.99 -15.94 -26.33
N SER A 264 6.63 -16.88 -25.64
CA SER A 264 7.57 -17.83 -26.23
C SER A 264 7.01 -18.56 -27.46
N HIS A 265 7.86 -18.65 -28.50
CA HIS A 265 7.58 -19.37 -29.75
C HIS A 265 6.35 -18.89 -30.52
N SER A 266 6.02 -17.61 -30.41
CA SER A 266 4.92 -16.99 -31.13
C SER A 266 5.28 -15.60 -31.64
N ALA A 267 4.58 -15.15 -32.69
CA ALA A 267 4.71 -13.82 -33.25
C ALA A 267 3.34 -13.22 -33.56
N CYS A 268 3.21 -11.89 -33.47
CA CYS A 268 1.99 -11.21 -33.84
C CYS A 268 1.85 -11.12 -35.37
N VAL A 269 0.80 -11.73 -35.92
CA VAL A 269 0.53 -11.70 -37.36
C VAL A 269 -0.94 -11.39 -37.59
N GLY A 270 -1.24 -10.15 -37.98
CA GLY A 270 -2.61 -9.73 -38.28
C GLY A 270 -3.50 -9.62 -37.04
N GLY A 271 -2.90 -9.42 -35.87
CA GLY A 271 -3.60 -9.32 -34.59
C GLY A 271 -3.82 -10.64 -33.86
N ASP A 272 -3.25 -11.73 -34.38
CA ASP A 272 -3.26 -13.02 -33.72
C ASP A 272 -1.81 -13.44 -33.39
N CYS A 273 -1.59 -13.93 -32.18
CA CYS A 273 -0.34 -14.61 -31.83
C CYS A 273 -0.30 -15.98 -32.52
N VAL A 274 0.53 -16.07 -33.56
CA VAL A 274 0.71 -17.27 -34.39
C VAL A 274 1.97 -18.00 -33.94
N CYS A 275 1.88 -19.32 -33.79
CA CYS A 275 3.00 -20.15 -33.37
C CYS A 275 4.09 -20.28 -34.44
N ASP A 276 5.33 -20.31 -33.98
CA ASP A 276 6.49 -20.65 -34.78
C ASP A 276 6.45 -22.11 -35.24
N ILE A 277 7.16 -22.40 -36.34
CA ILE A 277 7.31 -23.77 -36.84
C ILE A 277 8.04 -24.60 -35.78
N GLY A 278 7.44 -25.73 -35.39
CA GLY A 278 7.98 -26.64 -34.38
C GLY A 278 7.29 -26.53 -33.01
N TRP A 279 6.37 -25.57 -32.84
CA TRP A 279 5.66 -25.33 -31.58
C TRP A 279 4.15 -25.32 -31.83
N PRO A 280 3.54 -26.47 -32.16
CA PRO A 280 2.21 -26.51 -32.76
C PRO A 280 1.06 -26.20 -31.80
N ASN A 281 1.31 -26.17 -30.48
CA ASN A 281 0.27 -26.03 -29.47
C ASN A 281 0.26 -24.61 -28.92
N ARG A 282 -0.81 -23.88 -29.21
CA ARG A 282 -1.08 -22.55 -28.66
C ARG A 282 -1.62 -22.67 -27.24
N CYS A 283 -1.03 -21.94 -26.32
CA CYS A 283 -1.34 -21.89 -24.91
C CYS A 283 -1.56 -20.45 -24.44
N GLU A 284 -2.29 -20.29 -23.33
CA GLU A 284 -2.62 -18.98 -22.76
C GLU A 284 -2.34 -19.00 -21.25
N ALA A 285 -1.68 -17.95 -20.77
CA ALA A 285 -1.42 -17.72 -19.35
C ALA A 285 -1.63 -16.22 -19.06
N GLY A 286 -2.81 -15.89 -18.50
CA GLY A 286 -3.20 -14.49 -18.31
C GLY A 286 -3.33 -13.76 -19.65
N ASN A 287 -2.63 -12.63 -19.77
CA ASN A 287 -2.53 -11.82 -20.99
C ASN A 287 -1.37 -12.25 -21.91
N VAL A 288 -0.81 -13.44 -21.72
CA VAL A 288 0.26 -13.97 -22.56
C VAL A 288 -0.26 -15.16 -23.34
N THR A 289 -0.16 -15.10 -24.67
CA THR A 289 -0.25 -16.27 -25.54
C THR A 289 1.15 -16.78 -25.83
N TYR A 290 1.40 -18.06 -25.65
CA TYR A 290 2.67 -18.68 -26.03
C TYR A 290 2.41 -19.98 -26.78
N CYS A 291 3.45 -20.56 -27.37
CA CYS A 291 3.35 -21.85 -28.02
C CYS A 291 4.38 -22.83 -27.47
N THR A 292 3.97 -24.09 -27.41
CA THR A 292 4.78 -25.20 -26.93
C THR A 292 4.57 -26.42 -27.83
N ASP A 293 5.35 -27.48 -27.61
CA ASP A 293 5.07 -28.82 -28.13
C ASP A 293 4.66 -29.71 -26.96
N VAL A 294 3.34 -29.89 -26.80
CA VAL A 294 2.78 -30.66 -25.68
C VAL A 294 3.15 -32.14 -25.74
N ALA A 295 3.77 -32.62 -26.84
CA ALA A 295 4.25 -33.98 -26.92
C ALA A 295 5.62 -34.17 -26.25
N THR A 296 6.38 -33.10 -26.04
CA THR A 296 7.79 -33.18 -25.59
C THR A 296 8.19 -32.17 -24.53
N ASP A 297 7.41 -31.12 -24.32
CA ASP A 297 7.68 -30.12 -23.28
C ASP A 297 7.21 -30.64 -21.92
N ALA A 298 8.15 -30.80 -20.99
CA ALA A 298 7.87 -31.25 -19.63
C ALA A 298 7.03 -30.25 -18.83
N ASP A 299 7.03 -28.96 -19.16
CA ASP A 299 6.23 -27.95 -18.47
C ASP A 299 4.80 -27.82 -19.05
N ASN A 300 4.52 -28.48 -20.17
CA ASN A 300 3.24 -28.42 -20.88
C ASN A 300 2.84 -29.78 -21.47
N CYS A 301 3.06 -30.85 -20.73
CA CYS A 301 2.93 -32.20 -21.25
C CYS A 301 1.48 -32.65 -21.39
N GLY A 302 1.08 -33.00 -22.62
CA GLY A 302 -0.29 -33.40 -22.98
C GLY A 302 -1.26 -32.21 -23.12
N SER A 303 -1.11 -31.17 -22.30
CA SER A 303 -1.82 -29.90 -22.44
C SER A 303 -1.06 -28.73 -21.83
N CYS A 304 -1.46 -27.52 -22.19
CA CYS A 304 -0.90 -26.27 -21.68
C CYS A 304 -0.94 -26.20 -20.15
N GLY A 305 0.19 -25.84 -19.52
CA GLY A 305 0.32 -25.69 -18.08
C GLY A 305 0.36 -26.99 -17.27
N GLU A 306 0.26 -28.15 -17.92
CA GLU A 306 0.40 -29.45 -17.26
C GLU A 306 1.87 -29.83 -17.17
N ALA A 307 2.53 -29.41 -16.10
CA ALA A 307 3.92 -29.78 -15.84
C ALA A 307 4.01 -31.24 -15.35
N CYS A 308 5.01 -31.96 -15.86
CA CYS A 308 5.42 -33.22 -15.28
C CYS A 308 6.06 -33.00 -13.91
N GLY A 309 5.82 -33.94 -13.00
CA GLY A 309 6.44 -33.83 -11.67
C GLY A 309 7.95 -34.03 -11.71
N SER A 310 8.60 -33.84 -10.57
CA SER A 310 10.06 -33.81 -10.48
C SER A 310 10.72 -35.01 -11.17
N ASN A 311 11.77 -34.74 -11.94
CA ASN A 311 12.56 -35.71 -12.72
C ASN A 311 11.80 -36.48 -13.82
N ALA A 312 10.50 -36.23 -14.02
CA ALA A 312 9.76 -36.82 -15.12
C ALA A 312 10.03 -36.05 -16.43
N VAL A 313 9.87 -36.77 -17.55
CA VAL A 313 9.98 -36.23 -18.90
C VAL A 313 8.62 -36.30 -19.59
N CYS A 314 8.42 -35.47 -20.61
CA CYS A 314 7.27 -35.62 -21.49
C CYS A 314 7.61 -36.54 -22.67
N ASP A 315 6.88 -37.65 -22.78
CA ASP A 315 7.02 -38.62 -23.86
C ASP A 315 5.66 -38.85 -24.53
N GLU A 316 5.56 -38.47 -25.80
CA GLU A 316 4.33 -38.54 -26.61
C GLU A 316 3.10 -37.90 -25.93
N GLY A 317 3.32 -36.84 -25.14
CA GLY A 317 2.29 -36.11 -24.40
C GLY A 317 1.84 -36.75 -23.10
N GLY A 318 2.58 -37.75 -22.61
CA GLY A 318 2.41 -38.31 -21.28
C GLY A 318 3.66 -38.10 -20.43
N CYS A 319 3.48 -37.67 -19.18
CA CYS A 319 4.58 -37.63 -18.23
C CYS A 319 5.04 -39.05 -17.89
N ALA A 320 6.33 -39.31 -18.05
CA ALA A 320 6.95 -40.60 -17.82
C ALA A 320 8.28 -40.46 -17.09
N CYS A 321 8.72 -41.55 -16.45
CA CYS A 321 10.02 -41.64 -15.81
C CYS A 321 11.09 -42.00 -16.83
N GLY A 322 12.18 -41.22 -16.85
CA GLY A 322 13.31 -41.40 -17.77
C GLY A 322 14.31 -42.44 -17.27
N GLU A 323 15.32 -42.74 -18.09
CA GLU A 323 16.34 -43.76 -17.74
C GLU A 323 17.19 -43.40 -16.51
N SER A 324 17.35 -42.11 -16.21
CA SER A 324 18.11 -41.65 -15.04
C SER A 324 17.33 -41.70 -13.73
N TRP A 325 16.01 -41.79 -13.81
CA TRP A 325 15.10 -41.79 -12.66
C TRP A 325 13.93 -42.73 -13.02
N PRO A 326 14.16 -44.05 -13.04
CA PRO A 326 13.24 -44.99 -13.68
C PRO A 326 11.96 -45.26 -12.87
N ASP A 327 11.96 -44.96 -11.58
CA ASP A 327 10.92 -45.38 -10.66
C ASP A 327 9.91 -44.27 -10.36
N ARG A 328 8.62 -44.63 -10.42
CA ARG A 328 7.50 -43.70 -10.28
C ARG A 328 6.94 -43.72 -8.85
N CYS A 329 6.91 -42.56 -8.22
CA CYS A 329 6.36 -42.35 -6.89
C CYS A 329 5.18 -41.39 -6.87
N GLU A 330 4.00 -41.87 -6.50
CA GLU A 330 2.75 -41.08 -6.51
C GLU A 330 2.70 -40.08 -5.34
N THR A 331 2.20 -38.88 -5.63
CA THR A 331 1.86 -37.85 -4.65
C THR A 331 0.34 -37.64 -4.61
N GLY A 332 -0.15 -36.78 -3.73
CA GLY A 332 -1.58 -36.46 -3.67
C GLY A 332 -2.11 -35.86 -4.97
N ASP A 333 -1.28 -35.07 -5.65
CA ASP A 333 -1.66 -34.27 -6.81
C ASP A 333 -0.83 -34.60 -8.07
N GLY A 334 -0.08 -35.70 -8.08
CA GLY A 334 0.79 -36.06 -9.20
C GLY A 334 1.72 -37.22 -8.89
N PHE A 335 2.95 -37.17 -9.41
CA PHE A 335 4.01 -38.13 -9.10
C PHE A 335 5.37 -37.47 -9.29
N TYR A 336 6.43 -38.09 -8.79
CA TYR A 336 7.80 -37.77 -9.14
C TYR A 336 8.54 -39.04 -9.56
N CYS A 337 9.69 -38.86 -10.19
CA CYS A 337 10.58 -39.94 -10.56
C CYS A 337 11.84 -39.92 -9.69
N THR A 338 12.27 -41.11 -9.27
CA THR A 338 13.47 -41.33 -8.47
C THR A 338 14.18 -42.59 -8.99
N ASP A 339 15.36 -42.90 -8.46
CA ASP A 339 16.04 -44.17 -8.63
C ASP A 339 15.99 -44.90 -7.29
N LEU A 340 15.02 -45.80 -7.11
CA LEU A 340 14.85 -46.55 -5.85
C LEU A 340 16.06 -47.43 -5.54
N SER A 341 17.01 -47.60 -6.47
CA SER A 341 18.22 -48.38 -6.25
C SER A 341 19.36 -47.59 -5.61
N ALA A 342 19.28 -46.26 -5.63
CA ALA A 342 20.38 -45.36 -5.26
C ALA A 342 19.96 -44.10 -4.48
N ASP A 343 18.69 -43.73 -4.51
CA ASP A 343 18.16 -42.56 -3.80
C ASP A 343 18.02 -42.86 -2.29
N GLU A 344 18.64 -42.04 -1.46
CA GLU A 344 18.64 -42.18 0.00
C GLU A 344 17.29 -41.78 0.61
N GLU A 345 16.48 -40.98 -0.09
CA GLU A 345 15.17 -40.49 0.37
C GLU A 345 14.01 -41.40 -0.10
N ASP A 346 14.30 -42.32 -1.02
CA ASP A 346 13.35 -43.25 -1.65
C ASP A 346 13.96 -44.66 -1.83
N CYS A 347 14.67 -45.19 -0.84
CA CYS A 347 15.42 -46.43 -1.02
C CYS A 347 14.53 -47.68 -1.01
N GLY A 348 14.46 -48.38 -2.16
CA GLY A 348 13.69 -49.61 -2.34
C GLY A 348 12.17 -49.43 -2.42
N SER A 349 11.63 -48.34 -1.89
CA SER A 349 10.25 -47.89 -2.09
C SER A 349 10.11 -46.39 -1.86
N CYS A 350 9.06 -45.80 -2.46
CA CYS A 350 8.79 -44.38 -2.33
C CYS A 350 8.63 -43.94 -0.87
N ARG A 351 9.31 -42.85 -0.50
CA ARG A 351 9.35 -42.25 0.84
C ARG A 351 9.92 -43.17 1.92
N GLU A 352 10.81 -44.08 1.53
CA GLU A 352 11.60 -44.87 2.47
C GLU A 352 13.00 -44.25 2.55
N GLU A 353 13.19 -43.40 3.57
CA GLU A 353 14.47 -42.72 3.81
C GLU A 353 15.43 -43.64 4.59
N CYS A 354 16.69 -43.70 4.16
CA CYS A 354 17.73 -44.39 4.90
C CYS A 354 18.14 -43.61 6.16
N ASP A 355 18.61 -44.32 7.19
CA ASP A 355 19.14 -43.64 8.38
C ASP A 355 20.40 -42.82 8.02
N PRO A 356 20.76 -41.77 8.78
CA PRO A 356 21.88 -40.87 8.43
C PRO A 356 23.27 -41.53 8.30
N ASP A 357 23.43 -42.76 8.77
CA ASP A 357 24.64 -43.59 8.69
C ASP A 357 24.56 -44.72 7.65
N GLU A 358 23.50 -44.74 6.85
CA GLU A 358 23.27 -45.70 5.77
C GLU A 358 23.35 -45.03 4.39
N SER A 359 23.56 -45.84 3.35
CA SER A 359 23.44 -45.42 1.95
C SER A 359 22.52 -46.37 1.21
N CYS A 360 21.79 -45.86 0.22
CA CYS A 360 20.98 -46.72 -0.64
C CYS A 360 21.86 -47.46 -1.65
N VAL A 361 21.88 -48.79 -1.56
CA VAL A 361 22.64 -49.64 -2.48
C VAL A 361 21.74 -50.76 -2.98
N ASP A 362 21.49 -50.79 -4.29
CA ASP A 362 20.62 -51.76 -4.96
C ASP A 362 19.20 -51.83 -4.30
N GLY A 363 18.73 -50.68 -3.78
CA GLY A 363 17.42 -50.53 -3.14
C GLY A 363 17.33 -51.05 -1.72
N MET A 364 18.46 -51.07 -1.02
CA MET A 364 18.55 -51.42 0.40
C MET A 364 19.43 -50.40 1.12
N CYS A 365 18.94 -49.88 2.26
CA CYS A 365 19.75 -49.07 3.14
C CYS A 365 20.84 -49.95 3.78
N MET A 366 22.10 -49.56 3.56
CA MET A 366 23.27 -50.27 4.04
C MET A 366 24.21 -49.33 4.81
N GLU A 367 24.58 -49.75 6.02
CA GLU A 367 25.54 -49.04 6.89
C GLU A 367 26.87 -48.76 6.17
N LEU A 368 27.38 -47.55 6.31
CA LEU A 368 28.65 -47.12 5.72
C LEU A 368 29.84 -47.63 6.58
N ASP A 369 30.61 -48.59 6.05
CA ASP A 369 31.81 -49.17 6.69
C ASP A 369 33.00 -48.20 6.92
#